data_AF-A0A7W8UW53-F1
#
_entry.id   AF-A0A7W8UW53-F1
#
_cell.length_a   1.000
_cell.length_b   1.000
_cell.length_c   1.000
_cell.angle_alpha   90.00
_cell.angle_beta   90.00
_cell.angle_gamma   90.00
#
_symmetry.space_group_name_H-M   'P 1'
#
loop_
_entity.id
_entity.type
_entity.pdbx_description
1 polymer ?
#
loop_
_entity_poly.entity_id
_entity_poly.type
_entity_poly.pdbx_seq_one_letter_code
_entity_poly.pdbx_strand_id
1 'polypeptide(L)'
;MDRQLFGTMETRPGKANVMMCFDEDRPDEIMLHWWGVAGQPTVAALGLRISQQGDVSEYQAIRLFSHDEGGQVIEPRVDEHTRRLLLSTRASLKATRTGLRGTWLDADGPGGKISLKPLPSSGGIADIRQCGSWDEFKQWAGEVRAQGAVAFRGHGSHQFRLETSLYRSGRTRLNRYCAETLPIFHSHVEAVTNRRINLGDSVDYSVLLGLAQHHGLPTPLLDWTGSPYIAAFFGFADALENRSLRSRDNCVRVYALTREFVERFSPPIVTIPFLEPYMSFLSVSARDNPRLYAQQGRFLVSNVRNIEQFICNIERHQNVRYLMAAEVPAAFASEALGDLAFMGVTAATLFPGLDGVCRMLRHAMAFETTSLPAPGKPNDGSESSDSA
;
A
#
# COMPACT_ATOMS: atom_id res chain seq x y z
N MET A 1 -16.64 -9.91 3.43
CA MET A 1 -16.17 -9.49 4.77
C MET A 1 -14.78 -8.87 4.60
N ASP A 2 -14.43 -7.83 5.37
CA ASP A 2 -13.06 -7.30 5.30
C ASP A 2 -12.06 -8.37 5.78
N ARG A 3 -10.93 -8.50 5.09
CA ARG A 3 -9.95 -9.59 5.27
C ARG A 3 -8.88 -9.27 6.31
N GLN A 4 -8.97 -8.08 6.89
CA GLN A 4 -8.22 -7.70 8.06
C GLN A 4 -9.16 -6.98 9.02
N LEU A 5 -9.19 -7.45 10.27
CA LEU A 5 -10.06 -6.92 11.32
C LEU A 5 -9.22 -6.50 12.52
N PHE A 6 -9.70 -5.50 13.25
CA PHE A 6 -9.05 -4.92 14.41
C PHE A 6 -10.04 -4.84 15.58
N GLY A 7 -9.53 -4.85 16.81
CA GLY A 7 -10.35 -4.60 17.97
C GLY A 7 -9.64 -4.96 19.26
N THR A 8 -10.38 -5.58 20.19
CA THR A 8 -9.85 -5.89 21.52
C THR A 8 -10.18 -7.32 21.93
N MET A 9 -9.28 -7.92 22.71
CA MET A 9 -9.41 -9.26 23.27
C MET A 9 -9.10 -9.20 24.77
N GLU A 10 -9.95 -9.81 25.58
CA GLU A 10 -9.68 -10.03 27.00
C GLU A 10 -8.81 -11.28 27.14
N THR A 11 -7.58 -11.07 27.60
CA THR A 11 -6.62 -12.13 27.94
C THR A 11 -6.46 -12.18 29.45
N ARG A 12 -5.94 -13.28 29.98
CA ARG A 12 -5.66 -13.39 31.43
C ARG A 12 -4.81 -12.24 31.99
N PRO A 13 -3.73 -11.79 31.32
CA PRO A 13 -2.93 -10.65 31.81
C PRO A 13 -3.62 -9.28 31.64
N GLY A 14 -4.67 -9.17 30.83
CA GLY A 14 -5.42 -7.94 30.64
C GLY A 14 -6.06 -7.79 29.26
N LYS A 15 -6.58 -6.60 28.98
CA LYS A 15 -7.20 -6.27 27.70
C LYS A 15 -6.12 -5.96 26.66
N ALA A 16 -6.03 -6.78 25.62
CA ALA A 16 -5.12 -6.61 24.50
C ALA A 16 -5.81 -5.92 23.31
N ASN A 17 -5.05 -5.19 22.52
CA ASN A 17 -5.40 -4.88 21.13
C ASN A 17 -5.23 -6.14 20.29
N VAL A 18 -6.05 -6.31 19.26
CA VAL A 18 -5.98 -7.48 18.38
C VAL A 18 -6.14 -7.09 16.91
N MET A 19 -5.39 -7.77 16.05
CA MET A 19 -5.48 -7.71 14.59
C MET A 19 -5.63 -9.13 14.06
N MET A 20 -6.64 -9.37 13.24
CA MET A 20 -6.93 -10.67 12.64
C MET A 20 -6.82 -10.58 11.13
N CYS A 21 -6.00 -11.43 10.53
CA CYS A 21 -5.71 -11.47 9.09
C CYS A 21 -6.21 -12.78 8.47
N PHE A 22 -6.80 -12.67 7.28
CA PHE A 22 -7.35 -13.77 6.49
C PHE A 22 -6.78 -13.73 5.06
N ASP A 23 -6.49 -14.90 4.49
CA ASP A 23 -6.21 -15.00 3.05
C ASP A 23 -7.39 -15.64 2.33
N GLU A 24 -7.76 -15.10 1.17
CA GLU A 24 -8.86 -15.62 0.36
C GLU A 24 -8.62 -17.06 -0.12
N ASP A 25 -7.38 -17.41 -0.42
CA ASP A 25 -6.99 -18.73 -0.92
C ASP A 25 -6.78 -19.77 0.20
N ARG A 26 -6.91 -19.37 1.48
CA ARG A 26 -6.88 -20.29 2.65
C ARG A 26 -7.94 -19.86 3.69
N PRO A 27 -9.23 -20.06 3.40
CA PRO A 27 -10.34 -19.53 4.20
C PRO A 27 -10.50 -20.19 5.58
N ASP A 28 -9.86 -21.34 5.81
CA ASP A 28 -9.84 -22.04 7.09
C ASP A 28 -8.69 -21.58 8.00
N GLU A 29 -7.74 -20.80 7.49
CA GLU A 29 -6.59 -20.32 8.25
C GLU A 29 -6.74 -18.84 8.63
N ILE A 30 -6.39 -18.53 9.88
CA ILE A 30 -6.40 -17.18 10.42
C ILE A 30 -5.05 -16.86 11.03
N MET A 31 -4.61 -15.61 10.93
CA MET A 31 -3.50 -15.11 11.74
C MET A 31 -4.04 -14.09 12.73
N LEU A 32 -3.96 -14.40 14.02
CA LEU A 32 -4.41 -13.52 15.09
C LEU A 32 -3.20 -12.93 15.81
N HIS A 33 -3.10 -11.61 15.86
CA HIS A 33 -2.03 -10.87 16.51
C HIS A 33 -2.59 -10.10 17.69
N TRP A 34 -1.92 -10.08 18.84
CA TRP A 34 -2.34 -9.27 19.98
C TRP A 34 -1.17 -8.64 20.75
N TRP A 35 -1.40 -7.42 21.23
CA TRP A 35 -0.39 -6.56 21.86
C TRP A 35 -1.00 -5.56 22.84
N GLY A 36 -0.16 -4.78 23.52
CA GLY A 36 -0.59 -3.65 24.34
C GLY A 36 -1.02 -4.00 25.76
N VAL A 37 -0.70 -5.22 26.24
CA VAL A 37 -0.87 -5.60 27.64
C VAL A 37 0.43 -5.34 28.39
N ALA A 38 0.37 -4.57 29.48
CA ALA A 38 1.55 -4.16 30.22
C ALA A 38 2.36 -5.37 30.73
N GLY A 39 3.66 -5.38 30.46
CA GLY A 39 4.56 -6.46 30.87
C GLY A 39 4.40 -7.77 30.09
N GLN A 40 3.61 -7.80 29.01
CA GLN A 40 3.46 -8.97 28.16
C GLN A 40 4.07 -8.70 26.78
N PRO A 41 4.72 -9.71 26.15
CA PRO A 41 5.21 -9.57 24.79
C PRO A 41 4.05 -9.51 23.80
N THR A 42 4.31 -8.93 22.62
CA THR A 42 3.44 -9.09 21.47
C THR A 42 3.52 -10.53 20.96
N VAL A 43 2.36 -11.16 20.73
CA VAL A 43 2.24 -12.55 20.30
C VAL A 43 1.29 -12.64 19.11
N ALA A 44 1.48 -13.64 18.27
CA ALA A 44 0.52 -14.01 17.25
C ALA A 44 0.33 -15.53 17.15
N ALA A 45 -0.84 -15.96 16.68
CA ALA A 45 -1.20 -17.35 16.48
C ALA A 45 -1.71 -17.58 15.06
N LEU A 46 -1.19 -18.64 14.42
CA LEU A 46 -1.84 -19.24 13.26
C LEU A 46 -2.92 -20.17 13.78
N GLY A 47 -4.18 -19.87 13.46
CA GLY A 47 -5.33 -20.69 13.81
C GLY A 47 -5.89 -21.44 12.60
N LEU A 48 -6.37 -22.66 12.81
CA LEU A 48 -7.11 -23.45 11.84
C LEU A 48 -8.57 -23.60 12.30
N ARG A 49 -9.51 -23.41 11.38
CA ARG A 49 -10.93 -23.65 11.62
C ARG A 49 -11.18 -25.15 11.81
N ILE A 50 -11.71 -25.52 12.98
CA ILE A 50 -12.01 -26.92 13.34
C ILE A 50 -13.50 -27.25 13.21
N SER A 51 -14.37 -26.24 13.27
CA SER A 51 -15.79 -26.42 13.00
C SER A 51 -16.47 -25.11 12.61
N GLN A 52 -17.61 -25.21 11.93
CA GLN A 52 -18.48 -24.07 11.64
C GLN A 52 -19.94 -24.50 11.81
N GLN A 53 -20.69 -23.75 12.61
CA GLN A 53 -22.12 -23.96 12.86
C GLN A 53 -22.85 -22.65 12.59
N GLY A 54 -23.48 -22.55 11.42
CA GLY A 54 -24.08 -21.30 10.93
C GLY A 54 -23.05 -20.17 10.87
N ASP A 55 -23.31 -19.10 11.61
CA ASP A 55 -22.45 -17.90 11.67
C ASP A 55 -21.30 -18.03 12.68
N VAL A 56 -21.20 -19.15 13.41
CA VAL A 56 -20.15 -19.37 14.43
C VAL A 56 -19.07 -20.26 13.86
N SER A 57 -17.82 -19.82 13.95
CA SER A 57 -16.62 -20.59 13.57
C SER A 57 -15.74 -20.81 14.79
N GLU A 58 -15.30 -22.05 14.97
CA GLU A 58 -14.32 -22.44 15.99
C GLU A 58 -12.94 -22.56 15.35
N TYR A 59 -11.96 -21.88 15.93
CA TYR A 59 -10.56 -21.94 15.51
C TYR A 59 -9.69 -22.49 16.63
N GLN A 60 -8.72 -23.33 16.28
CA GLN A 60 -7.69 -23.83 17.17
C GLN A 60 -6.33 -23.30 16.74
N ALA A 61 -5.54 -22.79 17.68
CA ALA A 61 -4.15 -22.41 17.40
C ALA A 61 -3.32 -23.64 17.02
N ILE A 62 -2.60 -23.57 15.90
CA ILE A 62 -1.71 -24.62 15.40
C ILE A 62 -0.23 -24.22 15.43
N ARG A 63 0.06 -22.91 15.45
CA ARG A 63 1.41 -22.36 15.64
C ARG A 63 1.34 -21.03 16.37
N LEU A 64 2.41 -20.69 17.09
CA LEU A 64 2.57 -19.41 17.77
C LEU A 64 3.83 -18.70 17.33
N PHE A 65 3.79 -17.37 17.42
CA PHE A 65 4.85 -16.48 17.02
C PHE A 65 5.04 -15.39 18.07
N SER A 66 6.28 -15.07 18.37
CA SER A 66 6.66 -13.92 19.20
C SER A 66 7.89 -13.25 18.61
N HIS A 67 8.26 -12.09 19.15
CA HIS A 67 9.60 -11.55 18.91
C HIS A 67 10.63 -12.25 19.81
N ASP A 68 11.84 -12.45 19.30
CA ASP A 68 13.01 -12.77 20.12
C ASP A 68 13.66 -11.49 20.71
N GLU A 69 14.76 -11.66 21.44
CA GLU A 69 15.52 -10.52 22.02
C GLU A 69 16.06 -9.56 20.96
N GLY A 70 16.27 -10.03 19.72
CA GLY A 70 16.71 -9.25 18.57
C GLY A 70 15.56 -8.61 17.77
N GLY A 71 14.30 -8.79 18.20
CA GLY A 71 13.12 -8.28 17.50
C GLY A 71 12.73 -9.06 16.25
N GLN A 72 13.28 -10.25 16.03
CA GLN A 72 12.90 -11.15 14.95
C GLN A 72 11.66 -11.95 15.33
N VAL A 73 10.75 -12.14 14.37
CA VAL A 73 9.59 -13.00 14.58
C VAL A 73 10.00 -14.47 14.48
N ILE A 74 9.83 -15.21 15.57
CA ILE A 74 10.19 -16.62 15.69
C ILE A 74 9.01 -17.45 16.19
N GLU A 75 9.04 -18.75 15.90
CA GLU A 75 8.24 -19.73 16.62
C GLU A 75 8.95 -20.08 17.94
N PRO A 76 8.37 -19.77 19.12
CA PRO A 76 9.06 -19.94 20.39
C PRO A 76 9.48 -21.38 20.64
N ARG A 77 10.72 -21.59 21.09
CA ARG A 77 11.16 -22.89 21.59
C ARG A 77 10.60 -23.09 22.99
N VAL A 78 9.50 -23.80 23.09
CA VAL A 78 8.87 -24.22 24.35
C VAL A 78 8.94 -25.73 24.50
N ASP A 79 8.94 -26.21 25.75
CA ASP A 79 8.83 -27.64 26.01
C ASP A 79 7.48 -28.21 25.51
N GLU A 80 7.40 -29.53 25.40
CA GLU A 80 6.23 -30.20 24.80
C GLU A 80 4.94 -30.06 25.64
N HIS A 81 5.06 -29.81 26.95
CA HIS A 81 3.91 -29.56 27.81
C HIS A 81 3.36 -28.16 27.57
N THR A 82 4.24 -27.15 27.58
CA THR A 82 3.94 -25.76 27.27
C THR A 82 3.41 -25.61 25.85
N ARG A 83 3.98 -26.33 24.86
CA ARG A 83 3.44 -26.38 23.50
C ARG A 83 2.00 -26.91 23.48
N ARG A 84 1.72 -28.01 24.18
CA ARG A 84 0.37 -28.59 24.22
C ARG A 84 -0.65 -27.67 24.89
N LEU A 85 -0.27 -26.99 25.97
CA LEU A 85 -1.09 -25.94 26.58
C LEU A 85 -1.36 -24.83 25.56
N LEU A 86 -0.32 -24.34 24.89
CA LEU A 86 -0.43 -23.28 23.89
C LEU A 86 -1.31 -23.65 22.69
N LEU A 87 -1.27 -24.91 22.23
CA LEU A 87 -2.13 -25.45 21.17
C LEU A 87 -3.57 -25.78 21.65
N SER A 88 -3.84 -25.69 22.96
CA SER A 88 -5.20 -25.78 23.50
C SER A 88 -5.98 -24.46 23.37
N THR A 89 -5.29 -23.38 22.99
CA THR A 89 -5.86 -22.06 22.70
C THR A 89 -6.92 -22.14 21.59
N ARG A 90 -8.10 -21.59 21.84
CA ARG A 90 -9.24 -21.65 20.93
C ARG A 90 -9.98 -20.31 20.82
N ALA A 91 -10.58 -20.07 19.66
CA ALA A 91 -11.46 -18.93 19.42
C ALA A 91 -12.81 -19.40 18.89
N SER A 92 -13.88 -19.03 19.58
CA SER A 92 -15.25 -19.13 19.07
C SER A 92 -15.66 -17.76 18.55
N LEU A 93 -15.84 -17.62 17.23
CA LEU A 93 -16.12 -16.33 16.58
C LEU A 93 -17.43 -16.39 15.82
N LYS A 94 -18.39 -15.56 16.24
CA LYS A 94 -19.66 -15.34 15.55
C LYS A 94 -19.56 -14.16 14.59
N ALA A 95 -19.93 -14.38 13.34
CA ALA A 95 -20.11 -13.33 12.37
C ALA A 95 -21.26 -12.39 12.77
N THR A 96 -21.02 -11.09 12.65
CA THR A 96 -22.01 -10.04 12.88
C THR A 96 -22.05 -9.13 11.66
N ARG A 97 -23.08 -8.27 11.56
CA ARG A 97 -23.19 -7.27 10.49
C ARG A 97 -21.96 -6.36 10.35
N THR A 98 -21.16 -6.21 11.41
CA THR A 98 -20.07 -5.21 11.48
C THR A 98 -18.69 -5.79 11.78
N GLY A 99 -18.53 -7.12 11.76
CA GLY A 99 -17.28 -7.80 12.15
C GLY A 99 -17.53 -9.13 12.86
N LEU A 100 -16.63 -9.53 13.74
CA LEU A 100 -16.69 -10.79 14.50
C LEU A 100 -16.75 -10.50 16.00
N ARG A 101 -17.48 -11.33 16.75
CA ARG A 101 -17.46 -11.32 18.22
C ARG A 101 -17.52 -12.74 18.76
N GLY A 102 -16.94 -12.94 19.93
CA GLY A 102 -17.14 -14.18 20.66
C GLY A 102 -16.17 -14.32 21.81
N THR A 103 -15.64 -15.51 22.00
CA THR A 103 -14.81 -15.86 23.14
C THR A 103 -13.48 -16.43 22.70
N TRP A 104 -12.45 -16.08 23.44
CA TRP A 104 -11.11 -16.63 23.33
C TRP A 104 -10.81 -17.45 24.58
N LEU A 105 -10.14 -18.58 24.41
CA LEU A 105 -9.65 -19.43 25.48
C LEU A 105 -8.12 -19.40 25.43
N ASP A 106 -7.50 -18.92 26.51
CA ASP A 106 -6.04 -18.93 26.66
C ASP A 106 -5.53 -20.34 26.98
N ALA A 107 -4.24 -20.57 26.71
CA ALA A 107 -3.54 -21.82 26.97
C ALA A 107 -3.64 -22.31 28.43
N ASP A 108 -3.63 -21.37 29.37
CA ASP A 108 -3.47 -21.63 30.81
C ASP A 108 -4.76 -21.36 31.63
N GLY A 109 -5.93 -21.26 30.99
CA GLY A 109 -7.20 -21.03 31.70
C GLY A 109 -8.28 -20.30 30.89
N PRO A 110 -9.37 -19.84 31.53
CA PRO A 110 -10.42 -19.12 30.83
C PRO A 110 -9.86 -17.81 30.27
N GLY A 111 -9.88 -17.68 28.93
CA GLY A 111 -9.70 -16.38 28.29
C GLY A 111 -10.97 -15.54 28.45
N GLY A 112 -11.16 -14.55 27.57
CA GLY A 112 -12.32 -13.66 27.67
C GLY A 112 -12.97 -13.32 26.33
N LYS A 113 -13.62 -12.17 26.27
CA LYS A 113 -14.32 -11.72 25.06
C LYS A 113 -13.35 -11.21 24.02
N ILE A 114 -13.62 -11.54 22.76
CA ILE A 114 -12.96 -10.97 21.59
C ILE A 114 -13.99 -10.24 20.73
N SER A 115 -13.64 -9.04 20.29
CA SER A 115 -14.45 -8.24 19.36
C SER A 115 -13.56 -7.64 18.30
N LEU A 116 -13.89 -7.93 17.05
CA LEU A 116 -13.13 -7.56 15.86
C LEU A 116 -14.04 -6.88 14.86
N LYS A 117 -13.58 -5.80 14.23
CA LYS A 117 -14.30 -5.07 13.20
C LYS A 117 -13.32 -4.60 12.12
N PRO A 118 -13.76 -4.36 10.88
CA PRO A 118 -12.96 -3.61 9.93
C PRO A 118 -12.49 -2.29 10.53
N LEU A 119 -11.36 -1.74 10.07
CA LEU A 119 -11.02 -0.36 10.42
C LEU A 119 -12.22 0.53 10.05
N PRO A 120 -12.73 1.34 11.00
CA PRO A 120 -13.95 2.09 10.78
C PRO A 120 -13.77 2.97 9.55
N SER A 121 -14.62 2.82 8.54
CA SER A 121 -14.55 3.63 7.30
C SER A 121 -15.01 5.07 7.48
N SER A 122 -15.39 5.46 8.71
CA SER A 122 -15.84 6.80 9.03
C SER A 122 -14.65 7.76 9.16
N GLY A 123 -14.74 8.90 8.46
CA GLY A 123 -13.74 9.96 8.50
C GLY A 123 -12.50 9.61 7.69
N GLY A 124 -12.64 9.53 6.35
CA GLY A 124 -11.51 9.40 5.43
C GLY A 124 -10.52 10.57 5.56
N ILE A 125 -9.66 10.78 4.57
CA ILE A 125 -8.69 11.87 4.62
C ILE A 125 -9.40 13.20 4.92
N ALA A 126 -9.01 13.84 6.02
CA ALA A 126 -9.65 15.05 6.50
C ALA A 126 -9.39 16.26 5.59
N ASP A 127 -8.30 16.22 4.83
CA ASP A 127 -7.80 17.31 4.00
C ASP A 127 -7.56 16.81 2.56
N ILE A 128 -8.67 16.58 1.84
CA ILE A 128 -8.64 16.36 0.39
C ILE A 128 -8.92 17.71 -0.28
N ARG A 129 -7.91 18.31 -0.89
CA ARG A 129 -8.09 19.51 -1.70
C ARG A 129 -8.68 19.14 -3.06
N GLN A 130 -9.86 19.68 -3.35
CA GLN A 130 -10.45 19.60 -4.68
C GLN A 130 -9.79 20.67 -5.55
N CYS A 131 -9.00 20.26 -6.55
CA CYS A 131 -8.32 21.15 -7.48
C CYS A 131 -9.14 21.23 -8.77
N GLY A 132 -9.71 22.41 -9.04
CA GLY A 132 -10.47 22.69 -10.25
C GLY A 132 -9.61 22.90 -11.51
N SER A 133 -8.29 22.91 -11.37
CA SER A 133 -7.32 23.12 -12.45
C SER A 133 -5.96 22.49 -12.13
N TRP A 134 -5.10 22.37 -13.15
CA TRP A 134 -3.71 21.96 -12.96
C TRP A 134 -2.88 22.98 -12.17
N ASP A 135 -3.15 24.28 -12.33
CA ASP A 135 -2.47 25.33 -11.57
C ASP A 135 -2.80 25.27 -10.07
N GLU A 136 -4.05 24.98 -9.71
CA GLU A 136 -4.44 24.75 -8.31
C GLU A 136 -3.72 23.53 -7.71
N PHE A 137 -3.49 22.48 -8.50
CA PHE A 137 -2.67 21.35 -8.06
C PHE A 137 -1.21 21.77 -7.82
N LYS A 138 -0.60 22.56 -8.71
CA LYS A 138 0.76 23.08 -8.53
C LYS A 138 0.88 23.93 -7.25
N GLN A 139 -0.13 24.76 -6.96
CA GLN A 139 -0.21 25.53 -5.71
C GLN A 139 -0.26 24.60 -4.49
N TRP A 140 -1.17 23.62 -4.49
CA TRP A 140 -1.25 22.62 -3.42
C TRP A 140 0.07 21.88 -3.20
N ALA A 141 0.72 21.44 -4.29
CA ALA A 141 2.00 20.74 -4.22
C ALA A 141 3.10 21.60 -3.57
N GLY A 142 3.11 22.92 -3.83
CA GLY A 142 3.99 23.87 -3.16
C GLY A 142 3.69 24.02 -1.66
N GLU A 143 2.41 24.16 -1.32
CA GLU A 143 1.94 24.32 0.07
C GLU A 143 2.27 23.09 0.93
N VAL A 144 1.92 21.88 0.49
CA VAL A 144 2.15 20.68 1.30
C VAL A 144 3.64 20.38 1.46
N ARG A 145 4.48 20.73 0.48
CA ARG A 145 5.94 20.66 0.63
C ARG A 145 6.45 21.63 1.69
N ALA A 146 5.93 22.86 1.72
CA ALA A 146 6.25 23.84 2.77
C ALA A 146 5.78 23.37 4.16
N GLN A 147 4.69 22.60 4.20
CA GLN A 147 4.18 21.93 5.42
C GLN A 147 4.94 20.63 5.75
N GLY A 148 6.02 20.30 5.03
CA GLY A 148 6.90 19.18 5.35
C GLY A 148 6.54 17.84 4.68
N ALA A 149 5.69 17.83 3.64
CA ALA A 149 5.49 16.63 2.82
C ALA A 149 6.77 16.19 2.10
N VAL A 150 7.12 14.91 2.20
CA VAL A 150 8.37 14.34 1.66
C VAL A 150 8.18 13.09 0.80
N ALA A 151 6.98 12.50 0.79
CA ALA A 151 6.65 11.34 -0.02
C ALA A 151 5.27 11.52 -0.64
N PHE A 152 5.16 11.23 -1.93
CA PHE A 152 3.94 11.42 -2.71
C PHE A 152 3.55 10.14 -3.47
N ARG A 153 2.25 9.96 -3.73
CA ARG A 153 1.75 8.82 -4.53
C ARG A 153 0.54 9.25 -5.33
N GLY A 154 0.55 9.01 -6.64
CA GLY A 154 -0.58 9.28 -7.52
C GLY A 154 -1.36 8.03 -7.88
N HIS A 155 -2.68 8.14 -7.87
CA HIS A 155 -3.64 7.13 -8.32
C HIS A 155 -4.45 7.70 -9.48
N GLY A 156 -4.68 6.91 -10.53
CA GLY A 156 -5.51 7.33 -11.64
C GLY A 156 -7.00 7.39 -11.34
N SER A 157 -7.43 7.03 -10.13
CA SER A 157 -8.80 7.18 -9.66
C SER A 157 -8.84 7.49 -8.16
N HIS A 158 -9.64 8.48 -7.76
CA HIS A 158 -9.95 8.79 -6.36
C HIS A 158 -10.68 7.66 -5.62
N GLN A 159 -11.20 6.66 -6.32
CA GLN A 159 -11.84 5.49 -5.72
C GLN A 159 -10.82 4.47 -5.21
N PHE A 160 -9.56 4.58 -5.67
CA PHE A 160 -8.49 3.70 -5.23
C PHE A 160 -8.04 4.03 -3.81
N ARG A 161 -7.74 2.98 -3.06
CA ARG A 161 -7.25 3.07 -1.68
C ARG A 161 -5.73 2.90 -1.65
N LEU A 162 -5.10 3.41 -0.60
CA LEU A 162 -3.73 3.03 -0.25
C LEU A 162 -3.72 1.58 0.25
N GLU A 163 -3.51 0.65 -0.69
CA GLU A 163 -3.47 -0.80 -0.46
C GLU A 163 -2.31 -1.39 -1.28
N THR A 164 -1.57 -2.36 -0.72
CA THR A 164 -0.44 -3.02 -1.40
C THR A 164 -0.92 -4.02 -2.45
N SER A 165 -0.04 -4.45 -3.36
CA SER A 165 -0.41 -5.48 -4.35
C SER A 165 -0.71 -6.83 -3.71
N LEU A 166 -0.03 -7.19 -2.61
CA LEU A 166 -0.33 -8.38 -1.82
C LEU A 166 -1.78 -8.36 -1.30
N TYR A 167 -2.21 -7.24 -0.72
CA TYR A 167 -3.58 -7.11 -0.22
C TYR A 167 -4.64 -7.10 -1.32
N ARG A 168 -4.37 -6.43 -2.44
CA ARG A 168 -5.24 -6.48 -3.62
C ARG A 168 -5.38 -7.90 -4.19
N SER A 169 -4.35 -8.75 -4.06
CA SER A 169 -4.40 -10.17 -4.44
C SER A 169 -5.18 -11.04 -3.45
N GLY A 170 -5.69 -10.45 -2.37
CA GLY A 170 -6.52 -11.13 -1.40
C GLY A 170 -5.79 -11.85 -0.28
N ARG A 171 -4.48 -11.62 -0.16
CA ARG A 171 -3.63 -12.15 0.90
C ARG A 171 -3.32 -11.05 1.91
N THR A 172 -3.55 -11.31 3.19
CA THR A 172 -3.25 -10.36 4.27
C THR A 172 -2.20 -10.87 5.27
N ARG A 173 -1.83 -12.15 5.20
CA ARG A 173 -0.87 -12.78 6.11
C ARG A 173 0.57 -12.58 5.65
N LEU A 174 1.20 -11.52 6.14
CA LEU A 174 2.60 -11.20 5.84
C LEU A 174 3.57 -12.29 6.30
N ASN A 175 3.30 -12.96 7.42
CA ASN A 175 4.09 -14.11 7.88
C ASN A 175 4.13 -15.23 6.83
N ARG A 176 3.00 -15.52 6.18
CA ARG A 176 2.92 -16.52 5.10
C ARG A 176 3.70 -16.06 3.87
N TYR A 177 3.61 -14.79 3.49
CA TYR A 177 4.38 -14.25 2.38
C TYR A 177 5.89 -14.45 2.62
N CYS A 178 6.38 -14.10 3.81
CA CYS A 178 7.79 -14.26 4.18
C CYS A 178 8.23 -15.72 4.32
N ALA A 179 7.36 -16.62 4.77
CA ALA A 179 7.70 -18.03 5.01
C ALA A 179 7.57 -18.91 3.75
N GLU A 180 6.64 -18.60 2.85
CA GLU A 180 6.31 -19.47 1.71
C GLU A 180 6.64 -18.82 0.37
N THR A 181 6.33 -17.54 0.17
CA THR A 181 6.45 -16.90 -1.16
C THR A 181 7.87 -16.40 -1.41
N LEU A 182 8.40 -15.62 -0.46
CA LEU A 182 9.68 -14.95 -0.64
C LEU A 182 10.87 -15.91 -0.77
N PRO A 183 10.97 -17.04 -0.02
CA PRO A 183 12.08 -17.98 -0.18
C PRO A 183 12.12 -18.69 -1.54
N ILE A 184 10.94 -18.99 -2.11
CA ILE A 184 10.83 -19.54 -3.46
C ILE A 184 11.33 -18.52 -4.48
N PHE A 185 10.86 -17.27 -4.37
CA PHE A 185 11.30 -16.20 -5.25
C PHE A 185 12.81 -15.94 -5.13
N HIS A 186 13.35 -15.90 -3.90
CA HIS A 186 14.78 -15.78 -3.61
C HIS A 186 15.60 -16.82 -4.37
N SER A 187 15.21 -18.10 -4.29
CA SER A 187 15.90 -19.20 -4.99
C SER A 187 15.93 -18.99 -6.51
N HIS A 188 14.84 -18.51 -7.11
CA HIS A 188 14.79 -18.20 -8.53
C HIS A 188 15.63 -16.98 -8.91
N VAL A 189 15.64 -15.93 -8.08
CA VAL A 189 16.46 -14.74 -8.32
C VAL A 189 17.94 -15.10 -8.31
N GLU A 190 18.41 -15.87 -7.33
CA GLU A 190 19.81 -16.30 -7.30
C GLU A 190 20.20 -17.12 -8.55
N ALA A 191 19.31 -18.02 -8.99
CA ALA A 191 19.54 -18.83 -10.18
C ALA A 191 19.58 -18.01 -11.48
N VAL A 192 18.68 -17.03 -11.65
CA VAL A 192 18.58 -16.22 -12.87
C VAL A 192 19.66 -15.14 -12.93
N THR A 193 19.95 -14.50 -11.81
CA THR A 193 20.90 -13.38 -11.75
C THR A 193 22.34 -13.83 -11.50
N ASN A 194 22.55 -15.09 -11.10
CA ASN A 194 23.82 -15.62 -10.63
C ASN A 194 24.44 -14.77 -9.50
N ARG A 195 23.59 -14.12 -8.70
CA ARG A 195 23.97 -13.29 -7.56
C ARG A 195 23.43 -13.93 -6.28
N ARG A 196 24.31 -14.12 -5.31
CA ARG A 196 23.91 -14.51 -3.96
C ARG A 196 23.27 -13.32 -3.22
N ILE A 197 22.15 -13.57 -2.55
CA ILE A 197 21.40 -12.60 -1.76
C ILE A 197 21.32 -13.15 -0.33
N ASN A 198 21.86 -12.41 0.64
CA ASN A 198 21.78 -12.80 2.04
C ASN A 198 20.49 -12.27 2.67
N LEU A 199 19.52 -13.14 2.95
CA LEU A 199 18.26 -12.74 3.59
C LEU A 199 18.43 -12.22 5.04
N GLY A 200 19.58 -12.49 5.68
CA GLY A 200 19.92 -11.92 6.99
C GLY A 200 20.49 -10.51 6.91
N ASP A 201 20.83 -10.02 5.72
CA ASP A 201 21.24 -8.64 5.49
C ASP A 201 20.05 -7.80 5.04
N SER A 202 19.80 -6.68 5.72
CA SER A 202 18.61 -5.86 5.48
C SER A 202 18.61 -5.19 4.11
N VAL A 203 19.79 -4.87 3.57
CA VAL A 203 19.92 -4.26 2.24
C VAL A 203 19.56 -5.30 1.18
N ASP A 204 20.15 -6.49 1.23
CA ASP A 204 19.85 -7.59 0.31
C ASP A 204 18.38 -8.02 0.38
N TYR A 205 17.80 -8.09 1.59
CA TYR A 205 16.38 -8.39 1.77
C TYR A 205 15.48 -7.32 1.08
N SER A 206 15.83 -6.04 1.24
CA SER A 206 15.10 -4.94 0.60
C SER A 206 15.24 -4.95 -0.93
N VAL A 207 16.42 -5.31 -1.45
CA VAL A 207 16.68 -5.46 -2.89
C VAL A 207 15.82 -6.58 -3.46
N LEU A 208 15.73 -7.73 -2.78
CA LEU A 208 14.90 -8.84 -3.22
C LEU A 208 13.41 -8.44 -3.32
N LEU A 209 12.89 -7.69 -2.35
CA LEU A 209 11.52 -7.20 -2.41
C LEU A 209 11.31 -6.16 -3.51
N GLY A 210 12.30 -5.28 -3.72
CA GLY A 210 12.28 -4.34 -4.83
C GLY A 210 12.22 -5.05 -6.18
N LEU A 211 12.97 -6.15 -6.34
CA LEU A 211 12.92 -7.00 -7.54
C LEU A 211 11.55 -7.67 -7.70
N ALA A 212 11.00 -8.22 -6.61
CA ALA A 212 9.65 -8.81 -6.62
C ALA A 212 8.60 -7.78 -7.10
N GLN A 213 8.61 -6.58 -6.53
CA GLN A 213 7.69 -5.50 -6.89
C GLN A 213 7.88 -5.07 -8.35
N HIS A 214 9.14 -4.90 -8.80
CA HIS A 214 9.46 -4.48 -10.15
C HIS A 214 8.98 -5.46 -11.22
N HIS A 215 9.09 -6.77 -10.95
CA HIS A 215 8.70 -7.83 -11.88
C HIS A 215 7.24 -8.31 -11.68
N GLY A 216 6.45 -7.60 -10.88
CA GLY A 216 5.01 -7.80 -10.78
C GLY A 216 4.55 -8.90 -9.82
N LEU A 217 5.44 -9.42 -8.97
CA LEU A 217 5.02 -10.29 -7.86
C LEU A 217 4.21 -9.44 -6.87
N PRO A 218 3.03 -9.89 -6.39
CA PRO A 218 2.32 -9.18 -5.33
C PRO A 218 3.16 -9.09 -4.06
N THR A 219 3.45 -7.86 -3.60
CA THR A 219 4.32 -7.60 -2.44
C THR A 219 3.59 -6.78 -1.37
N PRO A 220 4.09 -6.77 -0.11
CA PRO A 220 3.62 -5.87 0.92
C PRO A 220 4.12 -4.41 0.73
N LEU A 221 4.71 -4.09 -0.42
CA LEU A 221 5.21 -2.75 -0.73
C LEU A 221 4.14 -1.88 -1.38
N LEU A 222 4.27 -0.59 -1.15
CA LEU A 222 3.55 0.46 -1.83
C LEU A 222 4.54 1.50 -2.35
N ASP A 223 4.43 1.85 -3.62
CA ASP A 223 5.36 2.77 -4.27
C ASP A 223 5.01 4.23 -3.94
N TRP A 224 5.99 4.99 -3.48
CA TRP A 224 5.92 6.43 -3.31
C TRP A 224 7.07 7.08 -4.07
N THR A 225 6.99 8.39 -4.29
CA THR A 225 8.03 9.19 -4.93
C THR A 225 8.35 10.42 -4.10
N GLY A 226 9.58 10.93 -4.20
CA GLY A 226 9.97 12.20 -3.58
C GLY A 226 9.34 13.44 -4.24
N SER A 227 8.69 13.30 -5.41
CA SER A 227 8.18 14.43 -6.19
C SER A 227 6.65 14.39 -6.35
N PRO A 228 5.92 15.47 -6.01
CA PRO A 228 4.48 15.55 -6.28
C PRO A 228 4.17 15.51 -7.78
N TYR A 229 5.09 15.96 -8.63
CA TYR A 229 4.93 15.98 -10.08
C TYR A 229 5.11 14.58 -10.69
N ILE A 230 6.04 13.77 -10.16
CA ILE A 230 6.15 12.37 -10.56
C ILE A 230 4.91 11.58 -10.10
N ALA A 231 4.39 11.89 -8.91
CA ALA A 231 3.14 11.29 -8.44
C ALA A 231 1.96 11.66 -9.36
N ALA A 232 1.80 12.94 -9.69
CA ALA A 232 0.78 13.40 -10.64
C ALA A 232 0.92 12.72 -12.00
N PHE A 233 2.15 12.59 -12.53
CA PHE A 233 2.41 11.85 -13.77
C PHE A 233 1.84 10.44 -13.71
N PHE A 234 2.13 9.66 -12.65
CA PHE A 234 1.59 8.30 -12.53
C PHE A 234 0.07 8.28 -12.46
N GLY A 235 -0.53 9.22 -11.74
CA GLY A 235 -1.99 9.36 -11.66
C GLY A 235 -2.62 9.65 -13.02
N PHE A 236 -2.17 10.69 -13.71
CA PHE A 236 -2.72 11.07 -15.02
C PHE A 236 -2.41 10.05 -16.11
N ALA A 237 -1.22 9.46 -16.13
CA ALA A 237 -0.87 8.41 -17.10
C ALA A 237 -1.77 7.18 -16.93
N ASP A 238 -2.02 6.73 -15.70
CA ASP A 238 -2.95 5.63 -15.41
C ASP A 238 -4.40 5.97 -15.80
N ALA A 239 -4.86 7.18 -15.47
CA ALA A 239 -6.19 7.64 -15.82
C ALA A 239 -6.41 7.70 -17.34
N LEU A 240 -5.40 8.15 -18.09
CA LEU A 240 -5.43 8.22 -19.55
C LEU A 240 -5.43 6.83 -20.18
N GLU A 241 -4.55 5.94 -19.73
CA GLU A 241 -4.41 4.57 -20.25
C GLU A 241 -5.66 3.72 -19.98
N ASN A 242 -6.35 4.00 -18.88
CA ASN A 242 -7.57 3.29 -18.48
C ASN A 242 -8.85 4.10 -18.68
N ARG A 243 -8.84 5.15 -19.53
CA ARG A 243 -9.97 6.08 -19.70
C ARG A 243 -11.31 5.40 -20.04
N SER A 244 -11.28 4.28 -20.78
CA SER A 244 -12.48 3.53 -21.16
C SER A 244 -13.10 2.75 -19.99
N LEU A 245 -12.32 2.49 -18.94
CA LEU A 245 -12.74 1.78 -17.74
C LEU A 245 -13.17 2.74 -16.62
N ARG A 246 -13.08 4.05 -16.84
CA ARG A 246 -13.35 5.09 -15.83
C ARG A 246 -14.57 5.91 -16.19
N SER A 247 -15.25 6.38 -15.15
CA SER A 247 -16.36 7.32 -15.29
C SER A 247 -15.85 8.70 -15.72
N ARG A 248 -16.73 9.52 -16.31
CA ARG A 248 -16.37 10.86 -16.81
C ARG A 248 -16.03 11.84 -15.68
N ASP A 249 -16.55 11.61 -14.48
CA ASP A 249 -16.29 12.36 -13.25
C ASP A 249 -15.07 11.83 -12.47
N ASN A 250 -14.28 10.93 -13.06
CA ASN A 250 -13.10 10.38 -12.41
C ASN A 250 -12.03 11.47 -12.17
N CYS A 251 -11.67 11.69 -10.91
CA CYS A 251 -10.48 12.44 -10.52
C CYS A 251 -9.26 11.54 -10.33
N VAL A 252 -8.08 12.04 -10.73
CA VAL A 252 -6.77 11.58 -10.26
C VAL A 252 -6.61 12.03 -8.81
N ARG A 253 -6.08 11.15 -7.94
CA ARG A 253 -5.77 11.50 -6.55
C ARG A 253 -4.27 11.44 -6.31
N VAL A 254 -3.71 12.50 -5.74
CA VAL A 254 -2.31 12.56 -5.32
C VAL A 254 -2.24 12.68 -3.80
N TYR A 255 -1.59 11.73 -3.17
CA TYR A 255 -1.35 11.68 -1.73
C TYR A 255 -0.01 12.33 -1.38
N ALA A 256 0.08 12.90 -0.18
CA ALA A 256 1.29 13.47 0.39
C ALA A 256 1.45 13.04 1.86
N LEU A 257 2.60 12.42 2.18
CA LEU A 257 3.00 12.04 3.53
C LEU A 257 4.03 13.02 4.10
N THR A 258 3.83 13.42 5.34
CA THR A 258 4.72 14.36 6.05
C THR A 258 6.02 13.70 6.48
N ARG A 259 7.06 14.52 6.66
CA ARG A 259 8.34 14.11 7.26
C ARG A 259 8.15 13.54 8.66
N GLU A 260 7.26 14.13 9.45
CA GLU A 260 6.96 13.68 10.80
C GLU A 260 6.45 12.23 10.82
N PHE A 261 5.62 11.84 9.84
CA PHE A 261 5.22 10.45 9.66
C PHE A 261 6.43 9.54 9.43
N VAL A 262 7.31 9.93 8.50
CA VAL A 262 8.49 9.11 8.15
C VAL A 262 9.40 8.93 9.38
N GLU A 263 9.70 10.01 10.09
CA GLU A 263 10.59 9.99 11.26
C GLU A 263 10.01 9.20 12.43
N ARG A 264 8.68 9.23 12.61
CA ARG A 264 8.01 8.52 13.70
C ARG A 264 7.85 7.02 13.44
N PHE A 265 7.55 6.64 12.20
CA PHE A 265 7.16 5.26 11.86
C PHE A 265 8.23 4.47 11.10
N SER A 266 9.34 5.10 10.69
CA SER A 266 10.44 4.42 10.00
C SER A 266 11.64 4.23 10.93
N PRO A 267 11.72 3.12 11.70
CA PRO A 267 12.88 2.85 12.54
C PRO A 267 14.14 2.65 11.69
N PRO A 268 15.35 2.86 12.26
CA PRO A 268 16.62 2.64 11.55
C PRO A 268 16.79 1.21 11.02
N ILE A 269 16.19 0.23 11.70
CA ILE A 269 16.17 -1.18 11.30
C ILE A 269 14.72 -1.57 11.06
N VAL A 270 14.42 -2.00 9.83
CA VAL A 270 13.08 -2.41 9.42
C VAL A 270 12.99 -3.93 9.43
N THR A 271 12.10 -4.48 10.25
CA THR A 271 11.72 -5.88 10.22
C THR A 271 10.39 -6.02 9.49
N ILE A 272 10.33 -6.94 8.52
CA ILE A 272 9.16 -7.10 7.66
C ILE A 272 8.06 -7.94 8.34
N PRO A 273 8.34 -9.16 8.83
CA PRO A 273 7.37 -9.81 9.70
C PRO A 273 7.33 -8.99 11.01
N PHE A 274 6.30 -8.18 11.16
CA PHE A 274 6.02 -7.47 12.40
C PHE A 274 4.65 -7.88 12.91
N LEU A 275 4.55 -8.11 14.22
CA LEU A 275 3.34 -8.66 14.81
C LEU A 275 2.30 -7.58 15.14
N GLU A 276 2.68 -6.30 15.17
CA GLU A 276 1.76 -5.17 15.38
C GLU A 276 1.48 -4.44 14.07
N PRO A 277 0.43 -3.61 13.98
CA PRO A 277 0.20 -2.77 12.81
C PRO A 277 1.43 -1.91 12.49
N TYR A 278 1.95 -2.07 11.28
CA TYR A 278 3.26 -1.61 10.87
C TYR A 278 3.22 -0.95 9.51
N MET A 279 3.89 0.18 9.39
CA MET A 279 4.15 0.91 8.15
C MET A 279 5.51 1.57 8.28
N SER A 280 6.42 1.30 7.34
CA SER A 280 7.74 1.92 7.36
C SER A 280 8.28 2.10 5.95
N PHE A 281 9.02 3.19 5.72
CA PHE A 281 9.80 3.30 4.49
C PHE A 281 11.02 2.40 4.56
N LEU A 282 11.28 1.67 3.47
CA LEU A 282 12.49 0.88 3.30
C LEU A 282 13.61 1.76 2.76
N SER A 283 14.81 1.60 3.33
CA SER A 283 16.04 2.11 2.72
C SER A 283 16.50 1.13 1.65
N VAL A 284 16.09 1.37 0.40
CA VAL A 284 16.47 0.52 -0.73
C VAL A 284 17.55 1.22 -1.54
N SER A 285 18.66 0.54 -1.76
CA SER A 285 19.69 1.02 -2.67
C SER A 285 19.15 1.01 -4.10
N ALA A 286 19.26 2.14 -4.80
CA ALA A 286 18.93 2.22 -6.22
C ALA A 286 20.02 1.60 -7.12
N ARG A 287 21.04 0.96 -6.53
CA ARG A 287 22.06 0.21 -7.28
C ARG A 287 21.37 -0.85 -8.14
N ASP A 288 21.72 -0.86 -9.43
CA ASP A 288 21.15 -1.74 -10.45
C ASP A 288 19.63 -1.57 -10.70
N ASN A 289 19.02 -0.50 -10.16
CA ASN A 289 17.61 -0.17 -10.39
C ASN A 289 17.46 1.29 -10.89
N PRO A 290 17.77 1.56 -12.17
CA PRO A 290 17.68 2.90 -12.73
C PRO A 290 16.25 3.47 -12.70
N ARG A 291 15.22 2.60 -12.70
CA ARG A 291 13.82 3.04 -12.56
C ARG A 291 13.57 3.64 -11.19
N LEU A 292 14.02 2.97 -10.12
CA LEU A 292 13.87 3.48 -8.75
C LEU A 292 14.52 4.85 -8.59
N TYR A 293 15.73 5.03 -9.15
CA TYR A 293 16.42 6.32 -9.11
C TYR A 293 15.66 7.41 -9.89
N ALA A 294 15.32 7.15 -11.15
CA ALA A 294 14.65 8.14 -12.01
C ALA A 294 13.28 8.57 -11.48
N GLN A 295 12.55 7.64 -10.86
CA GLN A 295 11.24 7.90 -10.26
C GLN A 295 11.33 8.55 -8.88
N GLN A 296 12.54 8.77 -8.35
CA GLN A 296 12.77 9.17 -6.96
C GLN A 296 12.01 8.27 -5.99
N GLY A 297 11.98 6.98 -6.31
CA GLY A 297 11.07 6.01 -5.73
C GLY A 297 11.45 5.65 -4.29
N ARG A 298 10.42 5.40 -3.48
CA ARG A 298 10.50 4.99 -2.09
C ARG A 298 9.47 3.89 -1.87
N PHE A 299 9.85 2.82 -1.18
CA PHE A 299 8.92 1.75 -0.86
C PHE A 299 8.44 1.88 0.57
N LEU A 300 7.13 2.00 0.75
CA LEU A 300 6.49 1.83 2.05
C LEU A 300 6.11 0.36 2.19
N VAL A 301 6.68 -0.35 3.17
CA VAL A 301 6.18 -1.67 3.55
C VAL A 301 5.05 -1.51 4.56
N SER A 302 4.01 -2.34 4.46
CA SER A 302 2.98 -2.38 5.49
C SER A 302 2.40 -3.77 5.71
N ASN A 303 2.06 -4.08 6.96
CA ASN A 303 1.20 -5.21 7.31
C ASN A 303 -0.29 -4.80 7.49
N VAL A 304 -0.66 -3.57 7.13
CA VAL A 304 -2.02 -3.01 7.23
C VAL A 304 -2.62 -2.88 5.84
N ARG A 305 -3.83 -3.42 5.66
CA ARG A 305 -4.56 -3.41 4.39
C ARG A 305 -5.04 -2.03 4.00
N ASN A 306 -5.76 -1.36 4.90
CA ASN A 306 -6.31 -0.02 4.68
C ASN A 306 -5.39 1.02 5.33
N ILE A 307 -4.29 1.32 4.64
CA ILE A 307 -3.23 2.23 5.12
C ILE A 307 -3.80 3.62 5.38
N GLU A 308 -4.64 4.12 4.46
CA GLU A 308 -5.27 5.44 4.56
C GLU A 308 -6.05 5.59 5.87
N GLN A 309 -6.99 4.68 6.14
CA GLN A 309 -7.82 4.77 7.34
C GLN A 309 -7.00 4.55 8.63
N PHE A 310 -5.98 3.69 8.57
CA PHE A 310 -5.11 3.46 9.71
C PHE A 310 -4.34 4.72 10.10
N ILE A 311 -3.76 5.43 9.12
CA ILE A 311 -3.10 6.72 9.33
C ILE A 311 -4.11 7.73 9.90
N CYS A 312 -5.28 7.88 9.28
CA CYS A 312 -6.29 8.84 9.75
C CYS A 312 -6.79 8.55 11.19
N ASN A 313 -6.82 7.29 11.60
CA ASN A 313 -7.13 6.95 12.99
C ASN A 313 -6.03 7.42 13.96
N ILE A 314 -4.75 7.22 13.59
CA ILE A 314 -3.61 7.69 14.39
C ILE A 314 -3.61 9.22 14.50
N GLU A 315 -3.80 9.93 13.38
CA GLU A 315 -3.87 11.39 13.32
C GLU A 315 -4.89 11.95 14.32
N ARG A 316 -6.10 11.36 14.37
CA ARG A 316 -7.17 11.79 15.28
C ARG A 316 -6.83 11.57 16.75
N HIS A 317 -6.12 10.49 17.08
CA HIS A 317 -5.71 10.24 18.46
C HIS A 317 -4.56 11.13 18.91
N GLN A 318 -3.69 11.53 17.99
CA GLN A 318 -2.48 12.29 18.29
C GLN A 318 -2.63 13.80 18.04
N ASN A 319 -3.72 14.21 17.37
CA ASN A 319 -3.95 15.58 16.91
C ASN A 319 -2.78 16.11 16.05
N VAL A 320 -2.27 15.26 15.16
CA VAL A 320 -1.19 15.55 14.22
C VAL A 320 -1.65 15.17 12.81
N ARG A 321 -1.18 15.89 11.78
CA ARG A 321 -1.44 15.56 10.38
C ARG A 321 -0.23 14.88 9.72
N TYR A 322 -0.47 13.71 9.17
CA TYR A 322 0.48 12.85 8.49
C TYR A 322 0.18 12.67 7.00
N LEU A 323 -1.11 12.60 6.62
CA LEU A 323 -1.55 12.31 5.25
C LEU A 323 -2.49 13.40 4.73
N MET A 324 -2.15 13.94 3.57
CA MET A 324 -2.96 14.89 2.82
C MET A 324 -3.21 14.35 1.42
N ALA A 325 -4.22 14.86 0.72
CA ALA A 325 -4.43 14.54 -0.69
C ALA A 325 -4.97 15.72 -1.50
N ALA A 326 -4.73 15.67 -2.80
CA ALA A 326 -5.42 16.49 -3.78
C ALA A 326 -6.12 15.62 -4.81
N GLU A 327 -7.27 16.08 -5.28
CA GLU A 327 -8.02 15.48 -6.37
C GLU A 327 -8.10 16.44 -7.54
N VAL A 328 -7.73 15.94 -8.71
CA VAL A 328 -7.74 16.72 -9.96
C VAL A 328 -8.56 15.96 -10.99
N PRO A 329 -9.55 16.58 -11.65
CA PRO A 329 -10.33 15.92 -12.70
C PRO A 329 -9.42 15.32 -13.78
N ALA A 330 -9.68 14.07 -14.18
CA ALA A 330 -8.88 13.40 -15.22
C ALA A 330 -8.96 14.11 -16.59
N ALA A 331 -9.93 15.01 -16.78
CA ALA A 331 -10.03 15.88 -17.95
C ALA A 331 -8.77 16.75 -18.15
N PHE A 332 -8.03 17.07 -17.08
CA PHE A 332 -6.79 17.84 -17.15
C PHE A 332 -5.57 17.00 -17.56
N ALA A 333 -5.72 15.71 -17.92
CA ALA A 333 -4.60 14.84 -18.26
C ALA A 333 -3.72 15.39 -19.39
N SER A 334 -4.32 15.98 -20.44
CA SER A 334 -3.57 16.54 -21.57
C SER A 334 -2.72 17.74 -21.16
N GLU A 335 -3.29 18.65 -20.38
CA GLU A 335 -2.60 19.84 -19.86
C GLU A 335 -1.49 19.43 -18.89
N ALA A 336 -1.82 18.60 -17.90
CA ALA A 336 -0.90 18.17 -16.87
C ALA A 336 0.28 17.35 -17.46
N LEU A 337 0.01 16.37 -18.33
CA LEU A 337 1.08 15.55 -18.91
C LEU A 337 1.93 16.35 -19.92
N GLY A 338 1.36 17.35 -20.60
CA GLY A 338 2.10 18.30 -21.43
C GLY A 338 3.06 19.17 -20.62
N ASP A 339 2.58 19.79 -19.54
CA ASP A 339 3.39 20.63 -18.65
C ASP A 339 4.48 19.79 -17.93
N LEU A 340 4.12 18.60 -17.46
CA LEU A 340 5.09 17.65 -16.88
C LEU A 340 6.17 17.23 -17.87
N ALA A 341 5.81 17.00 -19.14
CA ALA A 341 6.79 16.71 -20.19
C ALA A 341 7.73 17.89 -20.44
N PHE A 342 7.23 19.13 -20.41
CA PHE A 342 8.04 20.35 -20.49
C PHE A 342 9.02 20.49 -19.31
N MET A 343 8.65 19.98 -18.12
CA MET A 343 9.52 19.87 -16.94
C MET A 343 10.47 18.66 -16.98
N GLY A 344 10.49 17.86 -18.05
CA GLY A 344 11.32 16.67 -18.19
C GLY A 344 10.79 15.41 -17.49
N VAL A 345 9.56 15.45 -16.98
CA VAL A 345 8.88 14.30 -16.37
C VAL A 345 8.06 13.58 -17.45
N THR A 346 8.65 12.58 -18.08
CA THR A 346 8.02 11.79 -19.15
C THR A 346 8.10 10.29 -18.85
N ALA A 347 7.33 9.49 -19.58
CA ALA A 347 7.46 8.04 -19.46
C ALA A 347 8.87 7.56 -19.85
N ALA A 348 9.55 8.23 -20.80
CA ALA A 348 10.89 7.86 -21.21
C ALA A 348 11.95 8.15 -20.12
N THR A 349 11.80 9.25 -19.38
CA THR A 349 12.72 9.56 -18.26
C THR A 349 12.44 8.70 -17.04
N LEU A 350 11.17 8.40 -16.73
CA LEU A 350 10.77 7.60 -15.57
C LEU A 350 10.92 6.08 -15.78
N PHE A 351 10.89 5.60 -17.01
CA PHE A 351 11.06 4.19 -17.37
C PHE A 351 12.16 4.04 -18.42
N PRO A 352 13.45 4.09 -18.04
CA PRO A 352 14.55 3.93 -18.99
C PRO A 352 14.41 2.66 -19.82
N GLY A 353 14.56 2.81 -21.13
CA GLY A 353 14.39 1.75 -22.13
C GLY A 353 13.31 2.06 -23.17
N LEU A 354 13.18 1.18 -24.16
CA LEU A 354 12.23 1.34 -25.27
C LEU A 354 10.77 1.39 -24.81
N ASP A 355 10.42 0.66 -23.75
CA ASP A 355 9.07 0.67 -23.19
C ASP A 355 8.64 2.07 -22.75
N GLY A 356 9.54 2.81 -22.08
CA GLY A 356 9.28 4.19 -21.66
C GLY A 356 9.15 5.15 -22.84
N VAL A 357 9.99 4.99 -23.87
CA VAL A 357 9.91 5.77 -25.11
C VAL A 357 8.58 5.53 -25.83
N CYS A 358 8.20 4.27 -26.03
CA CYS A 358 6.93 3.90 -26.64
C CYS A 358 5.74 4.43 -25.84
N ARG A 359 5.80 4.37 -24.50
CA ARG A 359 4.74 4.92 -23.64
C ARG A 359 4.64 6.44 -23.75
N MET A 360 5.77 7.14 -23.81
CA MET A 360 5.80 8.60 -24.00
C MET A 360 5.18 9.00 -25.34
N LEU A 361 5.55 8.33 -26.44
CA LEU A 361 4.98 8.60 -27.76
C LEU A 361 3.47 8.33 -27.79
N ARG A 362 3.01 7.26 -27.12
CA ARG A 362 1.59 6.95 -26.98
C ARG A 362 0.82 8.06 -26.24
N HIS A 363 1.42 8.65 -25.20
CA HIS A 363 0.85 9.81 -24.51
C HIS A 363 0.74 11.00 -25.46
N ALA A 364 1.80 11.34 -26.20
CA ALA A 364 1.77 12.43 -27.18
C ALA A 364 0.67 12.25 -28.25
N MET A 365 0.53 11.04 -28.80
CA MET A 365 -0.52 10.70 -29.77
C MET A 365 -1.95 10.85 -29.21
N ALA A 366 -2.13 10.74 -27.89
CA ALA A 366 -3.43 10.92 -27.26
C ALA A 366 -3.83 12.40 -27.10
N PHE A 367 -2.87 13.32 -27.23
CA PHE A 367 -3.07 14.77 -27.04
C PHE A 367 -3.04 15.56 -28.34
N GLU A 368 -2.28 15.09 -29.34
CA GLU A 368 -2.25 15.68 -30.67
C GLU A 368 -3.53 15.33 -31.45
N THR A 369 -4.61 16.04 -31.16
CA THR A 369 -5.65 16.25 -32.17
C THR A 369 -5.26 17.51 -32.93
N THR A 370 -4.32 17.39 -33.87
CA THR A 370 -4.04 18.48 -34.81
C THR A 370 -5.33 18.71 -35.58
N SER A 371 -6.03 19.80 -35.30
CA SER A 371 -7.01 20.32 -36.25
C SER A 371 -6.23 20.65 -37.52
N LEU A 372 -6.42 19.85 -38.57
CA LEU A 372 -5.98 20.23 -39.90
C LEU A 372 -6.51 21.66 -40.15
N PRO A 373 -5.67 22.61 -40.57
CA PRO A 373 -6.16 23.91 -41.01
C PRO A 373 -7.28 23.66 -42.01
N ALA A 374 -8.44 24.29 -41.81
CA ALA A 374 -9.51 24.22 -42.79
C ALA A 374 -8.90 24.59 -44.16
N PRO A 375 -9.12 23.81 -45.24
CA PRO A 375 -8.57 24.14 -46.54
C PRO A 375 -8.97 25.58 -46.86
N GLY A 376 -7.96 26.44 -47.03
CA GLY A 376 -8.17 27.85 -47.30
C GLY A 376 -9.10 27.98 -48.50
N LYS A 377 -10.15 28.79 -48.37
CA LYS A 377 -11.00 29.11 -49.51
C LYS A 377 -10.11 29.61 -50.65
N PRO A 378 -10.30 29.15 -51.90
CA PRO A 378 -9.60 29.72 -53.04
C PRO A 378 -9.79 31.23 -53.03
N ASN A 379 -8.70 31.98 -53.21
CA ASN A 379 -8.78 33.40 -53.50
C ASN A 379 -9.60 33.54 -54.79
N ASP A 380 -10.84 34.03 -54.69
CA ASP A 380 -11.51 34.65 -55.83
C ASP A 380 -10.70 35.90 -56.15
N GLY A 381 -9.83 35.78 -57.15
CA GLY A 381 -9.15 36.91 -57.74
C GLY A 381 -10.18 37.82 -58.39
N SER A 382 -10.62 38.85 -57.67
CA SER A 382 -11.20 40.03 -58.31
C SER A 382 -10.05 40.88 -58.84
N GLU A 383 -9.77 40.71 -60.14
CA GLU A 383 -8.92 41.62 -60.91
C GLU A 383 -9.39 43.07 -60.71
N SER A 384 -8.48 43.89 -60.21
CA SER A 384 -8.57 45.34 -60.30
C SER A 384 -8.38 45.74 -61.77
N SER A 385 -9.48 46.05 -62.46
CA SER A 385 -9.44 46.73 -63.74
C SER A 385 -9.23 48.24 -63.52
N ASP A 386 -7.97 48.66 -63.45
CA ASP A 386 -7.55 50.02 -63.79
C ASP A 386 -7.25 50.07 -65.28
N SER A 387 -7.99 50.87 -66.06
CA SER A 387 -7.44 51.79 -67.07
C SER A 387 -8.52 52.43 -67.97
N ALA A 388 -8.39 53.77 -68.07
CA ALA A 388 -8.81 54.71 -69.12
C ALA A 388 -10.30 55.11 -69.23
#